data_AF-A0A2J4PHJ2-F1
#
_entry.id   AF-A0A2J4PHJ2-F1
#
_cell.length_a   1.000
_cell.length_b   1.000
_cell.length_c   1.000
_cell.angle_alpha   90.00
_cell.angle_beta   90.00
_cell.angle_gamma   90.00
#
_symmetry.space_group_name_H-M   'P 1'
#
loop_
_entity.id
_entity.type
_entity.pdbx_description
1 polymer ?
#
loop_
_entity_poly.entity_id
_entity_poly.type
_entity_poly.pdbx_seq_one_letter_code
_entity_poly.pdbx_strand_id
1 'polypeptide(L)'
;VLEGTLTLSTCSNVCLLTDYRLRLDFNQPADGDFRDAFARAMRTIPADTGITNDLAAHRVGSQLVITATATGEWKNPGIYFDPMDGGIVAGDPDIRAEGSHLKVTVPVTDEWGEIPATLAGKALSLVLTNGEKAQQINLTTGADLAPAATVSLGKIVLFALLGGLILNLMPCVLPVMGMKLSAVLQAGSDRGMVRLRFLATSAGILTSFALLALMVTILKLTGASLGWGIQFQNPWFIGLMVAVTFLFSLNLFGVVEMLLPSAAVSRMATAGGAGVAGSFCEGVFATLLATPCSAPFLGTAVAFALAAPLQELWLIFLVLGLGMAAPWLFVALFP
;
A
#
# COMPACT_ATOMS: atom_id res chain seq x y z
N VAL A 1 60.23 17.48 -9.53
CA VAL A 1 59.65 17.66 -8.18
C VAL A 1 58.14 17.79 -8.31
N LEU A 2 57.38 16.93 -7.63
CA LEU A 2 55.94 17.03 -7.42
C LEU A 2 55.71 17.69 -6.06
N GLU A 3 54.91 18.75 -6.06
CA GLU A 3 54.50 19.44 -4.84
C GLU A 3 52.97 19.39 -4.75
N GLY A 4 52.46 19.01 -3.60
CA GLY A 4 51.03 18.92 -3.33
C GLY A 4 50.75 19.15 -1.85
N THR A 5 49.54 19.58 -1.53
CA THR A 5 49.08 19.68 -0.15
C THR A 5 48.00 18.63 0.04
N LEU A 6 48.25 17.68 0.97
CA LEU A 6 47.28 16.69 1.40
C LEU A 6 46.50 17.27 2.58
N THR A 7 45.23 17.57 2.38
CA THR A 7 44.31 17.90 3.48
C THR A 7 43.74 16.60 4.02
N LEU A 8 44.24 16.16 5.17
CA LEU A 8 43.81 14.93 5.83
C LEU A 8 42.73 15.25 6.88
N SER A 9 41.59 14.57 6.78
CA SER A 9 40.54 14.61 7.81
C SER A 9 40.80 13.53 8.86
N THR A 10 40.87 13.93 10.13
CA THR A 10 40.93 13.01 11.27
C THR A 10 39.74 13.28 12.17
N CYS A 11 38.95 12.25 12.45
CA CYS A 11 37.69 12.39 13.16
C CYS A 11 37.69 11.54 14.44
N SER A 12 37.22 12.15 15.53
CA SER A 12 36.78 11.47 16.74
C SER A 12 35.35 11.92 17.04
N ASN A 13 35.14 12.74 18.07
CA ASN A 13 33.88 13.48 18.27
C ASN A 13 33.83 14.78 17.45
N VAL A 14 34.98 15.24 16.97
CA VAL A 14 35.15 16.40 16.10
C VAL A 14 36.10 15.99 14.97
N CYS A 15 35.84 16.48 13.76
CA CYS A 15 36.72 16.30 12.61
C CYS A 15 37.65 17.49 12.46
N LEU A 16 38.97 17.23 12.46
CA LEU A 16 40.00 18.23 12.20
C LEU A 16 40.61 17.99 10.81
N LEU A 17 40.75 19.07 10.05
CA LEU A 17 41.40 19.10 8.75
C LEU A 17 42.85 19.57 8.96
N THR A 18 43.82 18.73 8.60
CA THR A 18 45.25 19.05 8.74
C THR A 18 45.92 18.99 7.39
N ASP A 19 46.61 20.07 7.02
CA ASP A 19 47.32 20.18 5.75
C ASP A 19 48.78 19.70 5.87
N TYR A 20 49.11 18.67 5.11
CA TYR A 20 50.46 18.13 4.97
C TYR A 20 51.02 18.51 3.60
N ARG A 21 52.07 19.33 3.58
CA ARG A 21 52.79 19.64 2.34
C ARG A 21 53.69 18.47 1.97
N LEU A 22 53.35 17.80 0.88
CA LEU A 22 54.11 16.71 0.29
C LEU A 22 54.98 17.27 -0.84
N ARG A 23 56.28 17.02 -0.74
CA ARG A 23 57.26 17.37 -1.77
C ARG A 23 58.05 16.13 -2.14
N LEU A 24 57.91 15.68 -3.38
CA LEU A 24 58.53 14.47 -3.91
C LEU A 24 59.46 14.85 -5.06
N ASP A 25 60.74 14.51 -4.97
CA ASP A 25 61.69 14.73 -6.05
C ASP A 25 61.89 13.46 -6.89
N PHE A 26 61.31 13.41 -8.09
CA PHE A 26 61.44 12.28 -9.00
C PHE A 26 62.84 12.08 -9.59
N ASN A 27 63.78 13.00 -9.37
CA ASN A 27 65.17 12.81 -9.76
C ASN A 27 65.95 11.93 -8.76
N GLN A 28 65.38 11.63 -7.59
CA GLN A 28 65.97 10.71 -6.62
C GLN A 28 65.45 9.28 -6.84
N PRO A 29 66.30 8.26 -6.63
CA PRO A 29 65.86 6.87 -6.70
C PRO A 29 64.80 6.58 -5.63
N ALA A 30 63.81 5.75 -5.96
CA ALA A 30 62.82 5.29 -5.00
C ALA A 30 63.47 4.38 -3.94
N ASP A 31 62.90 4.38 -2.73
CA ASP A 31 63.31 3.46 -1.67
C ASP A 31 63.21 2.00 -2.13
N GLY A 32 64.15 1.16 -1.67
CA GLY A 32 64.25 -0.25 -2.11
C GLY A 32 62.98 -1.06 -1.91
N ASP A 33 62.20 -0.75 -0.85
CA ASP A 33 60.96 -1.46 -0.50
C ASP A 33 59.70 -0.84 -1.14
N PHE A 34 59.83 0.25 -1.89
CA PHE A 34 58.69 1.00 -2.43
C PHE A 34 57.78 0.11 -3.29
N ARG A 35 58.36 -0.73 -4.15
CA ARG A 35 57.58 -1.60 -5.04
C ARG A 35 56.77 -2.63 -4.27
N ASP A 36 57.35 -3.21 -3.22
CA ASP A 36 56.67 -4.22 -2.40
C ASP A 36 55.62 -3.59 -1.49
N ALA A 37 55.90 -2.40 -0.93
CA ALA A 37 54.92 -1.61 -0.19
C ALA A 37 53.73 -1.21 -1.08
N PHE A 38 54.00 -0.71 -2.30
CA PHE A 38 52.98 -0.34 -3.27
C PHE A 38 52.13 -1.55 -3.69
N ALA A 39 52.77 -2.69 -3.98
CA ALA A 39 52.05 -3.91 -4.34
C ALA A 39 51.15 -4.42 -3.20
N ARG A 40 51.58 -4.29 -1.94
CA ARG A 40 50.74 -4.63 -0.77
C ARG A 40 49.54 -3.68 -0.64
N ALA A 41 49.75 -2.38 -0.82
CA ALA A 41 48.68 -1.38 -0.78
C ALA A 41 47.67 -1.56 -1.93
N MET A 42 48.12 -1.89 -3.13
CA MET A 42 47.21 -2.12 -4.26
C MET A 42 46.32 -3.36 -4.07
N ARG A 43 46.74 -4.35 -3.28
CA ARG A 43 45.91 -5.54 -2.97
C ARG A 43 44.76 -5.26 -2.01
N THR A 44 44.82 -4.18 -1.24
CA THR A 44 43.71 -3.81 -0.35
C THR A 44 42.61 -3.04 -1.07
N ILE A 45 42.83 -2.65 -2.33
CA ILE A 45 41.83 -1.97 -3.14
C ILE A 45 40.78 -2.99 -3.57
N PRO A 46 39.46 -2.71 -3.37
CA PRO A 46 38.39 -3.59 -3.81
C PRO A 46 38.47 -3.87 -5.31
N ALA A 47 38.26 -5.13 -5.70
CA ALA A 47 38.20 -5.51 -7.11
C ALA A 47 36.80 -5.26 -7.68
N ASP A 48 36.66 -5.16 -9.00
CA ASP A 48 35.33 -5.00 -9.63
C ASP A 48 34.50 -6.30 -9.64
N THR A 49 35.14 -7.45 -9.40
CA THR A 49 34.52 -8.78 -9.44
C THR A 49 35.06 -9.69 -8.34
N GLY A 50 34.26 -10.68 -7.89
CA GLY A 50 34.77 -11.80 -7.08
C GLY A 50 33.93 -12.26 -5.89
N ILE A 51 32.89 -11.52 -5.50
CA ILE A 51 31.97 -11.89 -4.40
C ILE A 51 30.60 -12.29 -4.95
N THR A 52 30.00 -11.42 -5.77
CA THR A 52 28.66 -11.63 -6.34
C THR A 52 28.56 -11.01 -7.72
N ASN A 53 27.81 -11.68 -8.60
CA ASN A 53 27.41 -11.20 -9.92
C ASN A 53 25.89 -10.99 -10.03
N ASP A 54 25.15 -11.40 -9.00
CA ASP A 54 23.69 -11.35 -8.95
C ASP A 54 23.32 -10.45 -7.76
N LEU A 55 23.26 -9.16 -8.04
CA LEU A 55 22.92 -8.14 -7.07
C LEU A 55 21.88 -7.19 -7.65
N ALA A 56 20.83 -6.96 -6.89
CA ALA A 56 19.74 -6.07 -7.25
C ALA A 56 19.46 -5.13 -6.08
N ALA A 57 19.19 -3.87 -6.41
CA ALA A 57 18.83 -2.84 -5.44
C ALA A 57 17.50 -2.21 -5.84
N HIS A 58 16.58 -2.13 -4.89
CA HIS A 58 15.26 -1.54 -5.09
C HIS A 58 14.86 -0.77 -3.84
N ARG A 59 14.11 0.33 -4.03
CA ARG A 59 13.47 0.98 -2.89
C ARG A 59 12.19 0.23 -2.53
N VAL A 60 12.01 -0.03 -1.25
CA VAL A 60 10.78 -0.57 -0.67
C VAL A 60 10.31 0.40 0.41
N GLY A 61 9.32 1.23 0.10
CA GLY A 61 8.87 2.30 1.00
C GLY A 61 9.97 3.32 1.28
N SER A 62 10.41 3.43 2.55
CA SER A 62 11.48 4.34 3.00
C SER A 62 12.86 3.69 3.07
N GLN A 63 12.99 2.44 2.62
CA GLN A 63 14.22 1.66 2.76
C GLN A 63 14.75 1.26 1.39
N LEU A 64 16.06 1.37 1.20
CA LEU A 64 16.78 0.74 0.11
C LEU A 64 17.04 -0.72 0.50
N VAL A 65 16.51 -1.65 -0.29
CA VAL A 65 16.70 -3.09 -0.10
C VAL A 65 17.64 -3.58 -1.20
N ILE A 66 18.73 -4.19 -0.76
CA ILE A 66 19.73 -4.77 -1.65
C ILE A 66 19.74 -6.27 -1.41
N THR A 67 19.52 -7.03 -2.47
CA THR A 67 19.60 -8.49 -2.46
C THR A 67 20.81 -8.92 -3.27
N ALA A 68 21.66 -9.76 -2.68
CA ALA A 68 22.83 -10.28 -3.35
C ALA A 68 22.93 -11.80 -3.16
N THR A 69 23.30 -12.51 -4.22
CA THR A 69 23.60 -13.94 -4.18
C THR A 69 25.10 -14.14 -4.31
N ALA A 70 25.75 -14.66 -3.28
CA ALA A 70 27.19 -14.94 -3.35
C ALA A 70 27.46 -16.21 -4.17
N THR A 71 28.64 -16.27 -4.78
CA THR A 71 29.15 -17.50 -5.43
C THR A 71 29.52 -18.60 -4.40
N GLY A 72 29.44 -18.29 -3.10
CA GLY A 72 29.66 -19.20 -1.98
C GLY A 72 28.81 -18.78 -0.77
N GLU A 73 29.25 -19.10 0.45
CA GLU A 73 28.57 -18.66 1.68
C GLU A 73 29.00 -17.26 2.12
N TRP A 74 28.06 -16.52 2.72
CA TRP A 74 28.35 -15.25 3.37
C TRP A 74 29.01 -15.46 4.74
N LYS A 75 30.18 -14.84 4.94
CA LYS A 75 30.95 -14.87 6.17
C LYS A 75 31.28 -13.43 6.58
N ASN A 76 30.57 -12.93 7.60
CA ASN A 76 30.70 -11.57 8.10
C ASN A 76 30.62 -10.49 7.00
N PRO A 77 29.45 -10.36 6.32
CA PRO A 77 29.27 -9.38 5.27
C PRO A 77 29.28 -7.95 5.82
N GLY A 78 29.96 -7.05 5.12
CA GLY A 78 29.91 -5.61 5.36
C GLY A 78 29.52 -4.87 4.08
N ILE A 79 28.91 -3.70 4.22
CA ILE A 79 28.52 -2.86 3.09
C ILE A 79 28.83 -1.41 3.41
N TYR A 80 29.42 -0.71 2.45
CA TYR A 80 29.79 0.69 2.56
C TYR A 80 29.28 1.42 1.32
N PHE A 81 28.58 2.53 1.53
CA PHE A 81 27.97 3.30 0.46
C PHE A 81 28.82 4.51 0.12
N ASP A 82 28.97 4.78 -1.17
CA ASP A 82 29.46 6.06 -1.65
C ASP A 82 28.32 7.10 -1.62
N PRO A 83 28.64 8.41 -1.57
CA PRO A 83 27.64 9.47 -1.63
C PRO A 83 26.79 9.32 -2.89
N MET A 84 25.49 9.22 -2.74
CA MET A 84 24.58 9.03 -3.86
C MET A 84 24.20 10.37 -4.50
N ASP A 85 23.95 10.34 -5.81
CA ASP A 85 23.53 11.53 -6.55
C ASP A 85 22.20 12.09 -6.05
N GLY A 86 22.18 13.42 -5.86
CA GLY A 86 21.02 14.17 -5.40
C GLY A 86 20.84 14.20 -3.88
N GLY A 87 21.96 14.21 -3.13
CA GLY A 87 21.95 14.50 -1.69
C GLY A 87 21.29 13.41 -0.85
N ILE A 88 21.24 12.17 -1.35
CA ILE A 88 20.65 11.07 -0.59
C ILE A 88 21.71 10.45 0.32
N VAL A 89 21.38 10.40 1.60
CA VAL A 89 22.18 9.83 2.67
C VAL A 89 21.65 8.45 3.00
N ALA A 90 22.55 7.46 2.97
CA ALA A 90 22.29 6.12 3.47
C ALA A 90 22.59 6.09 4.98
N GLY A 91 21.64 5.63 5.79
CA GLY A 91 21.84 5.40 7.21
C GLY A 91 22.48 4.04 7.50
N ASP A 92 22.38 3.58 8.76
CA ASP A 92 22.98 2.32 9.18
C ASP A 92 22.32 1.10 8.52
N PRO A 93 23.10 0.22 7.86
CA PRO A 93 22.57 -0.96 7.18
C PRO A 93 22.23 -2.09 8.17
N ASP A 94 21.01 -2.64 8.08
CA ASP A 94 20.66 -3.94 8.67
C ASP A 94 21.01 -5.06 7.67
N ILE A 95 21.97 -5.91 8.03
CA ILE A 95 22.52 -6.94 7.16
C ILE A 95 22.05 -8.31 7.64
N ARG A 96 21.31 -9.02 6.79
CA ARG A 96 20.86 -10.39 7.05
C ARG A 96 21.39 -11.34 5.99
N ALA A 97 22.17 -12.32 6.45
CA ALA A 97 22.76 -13.33 5.58
C ALA A 97 22.19 -14.71 5.93
N GLU A 98 21.64 -15.39 4.93
CA GLU A 98 21.13 -16.75 5.01
C GLU A 98 21.79 -17.60 3.91
N GLY A 99 22.85 -18.33 4.29
CA GLY A 99 23.61 -19.17 3.36
C GLY A 99 24.27 -18.37 2.25
N SER A 100 23.77 -18.52 1.01
CA SER A 100 24.22 -17.79 -0.18
C SER A 100 23.47 -16.49 -0.43
N HIS A 101 22.36 -16.24 0.27
CA HIS A 101 21.53 -15.05 0.09
C HIS A 101 21.85 -13.98 1.14
N LEU A 102 22.06 -12.76 0.67
CA LEU A 102 22.23 -11.58 1.49
C LEU A 102 21.08 -10.62 1.22
N LYS A 103 20.44 -10.15 2.28
CA LYS A 103 19.49 -9.07 2.25
C LYS A 103 19.99 -7.95 3.14
N VAL A 104 20.32 -6.82 2.53
CA VAL A 104 20.67 -5.58 3.22
C VAL A 104 19.48 -4.64 3.15
N THR A 105 19.12 -4.05 4.27
CA THR A 105 18.07 -3.04 4.37
C THR A 105 18.66 -1.77 4.95
N VAL A 106 18.54 -0.66 4.21
CA VAL A 106 19.17 0.61 4.57
C VAL A 106 18.13 1.71 4.58
N PRO A 107 17.94 2.44 5.69
CA PRO A 107 17.12 3.64 5.69
C PRO A 107 17.80 4.70 4.83
N VAL A 108 17.03 5.33 3.94
CA VAL A 108 17.52 6.38 3.05
C VAL A 108 16.76 7.67 3.30
N THR A 109 17.51 8.76 3.43
CA THR A 109 16.96 10.11 3.60
C THR A 109 17.63 11.07 2.64
N ASP A 110 17.02 12.20 2.37
CA ASP A 110 17.71 13.33 1.74
C ASP A 110 18.55 14.13 2.76
N GLU A 111 19.13 15.25 2.31
CA GLU A 111 19.95 16.15 3.14
C GLU A 111 19.18 16.79 4.30
N TRP A 112 17.84 16.76 4.26
CA TRP A 112 16.96 17.32 5.29
C TRP A 112 16.35 16.25 6.20
N GLY A 113 16.66 14.98 5.97
CA GLY A 113 16.12 13.86 6.75
C GLY A 113 14.74 13.38 6.27
N GLU A 114 14.26 13.84 5.12
CA GLU A 114 13.01 13.40 4.53
C GLU A 114 13.22 12.18 3.62
N ILE A 115 12.14 11.44 3.36
CA ILE A 115 12.19 10.23 2.54
C ILE A 115 12.25 10.67 1.06
N PRO A 116 13.28 10.27 0.28
CA PRO A 116 13.42 10.71 -1.09
C PRO A 116 12.24 10.22 -1.94
N ALA A 117 11.76 11.06 -2.87
CA ALA A 117 10.57 10.78 -3.68
C ALA A 117 10.72 9.54 -4.58
N THR A 118 11.90 9.30 -5.14
CA THR A 118 12.24 8.10 -5.93
C THR A 118 13.74 7.83 -5.90
N LEU A 119 14.08 6.54 -5.89
CA LEU A 119 15.45 6.06 -6.09
C LEU A 119 15.66 5.41 -7.47
N ALA A 120 14.58 5.15 -8.21
CA ALA A 120 14.63 4.44 -9.47
C ALA A 120 15.52 5.16 -10.50
N GLY A 121 16.44 4.42 -11.11
CA GLY A 121 17.36 4.92 -12.13
C GLY A 121 18.55 5.72 -11.60
N LYS A 122 18.68 5.93 -10.28
CA LYS A 122 19.87 6.57 -9.70
C LYS A 122 21.05 5.59 -9.68
N ALA A 123 22.24 6.12 -9.95
CA ALA A 123 23.49 5.38 -9.81
C ALA A 123 23.76 5.13 -8.32
N LEU A 124 24.03 3.87 -7.99
CA LEU A 124 24.39 3.41 -6.67
C LEU A 124 25.80 2.82 -6.76
N SER A 125 26.72 3.43 -6.04
CA SER A 125 28.10 2.94 -5.87
C SER A 125 28.28 2.48 -4.43
N LEU A 126 28.75 1.25 -4.26
CA LEU A 126 28.95 0.65 -2.95
C LEU A 126 30.12 -0.35 -2.96
N VAL A 127 30.73 -0.53 -1.81
CA VAL A 127 31.72 -1.59 -1.54
C VAL A 127 31.05 -2.68 -0.72
N LEU A 128 31.07 -3.90 -1.24
CA LEU A 128 30.61 -5.08 -0.53
C LEU A 128 31.81 -5.88 -0.04
N THR A 129 31.80 -6.30 1.22
CA THR A 129 32.83 -7.13 1.81
C THR A 129 32.26 -8.47 2.26
N ASN A 130 33.05 -9.53 2.11
CA ASN A 130 32.72 -10.88 2.57
C ASN A 130 34.01 -11.54 3.09
N GLY A 131 34.21 -11.51 4.41
CA GLY A 131 35.47 -11.90 5.03
C GLY A 131 36.64 -11.03 4.54
N GLU A 132 37.64 -11.66 3.90
CA GLU A 132 38.83 -10.97 3.38
C GLU A 132 38.67 -10.43 1.96
N LYS A 133 37.53 -10.68 1.31
CA LYS A 133 37.26 -10.18 -0.05
C LYS A 133 36.47 -8.90 0.01
N ALA A 134 36.83 -7.95 -0.84
CA ALA A 134 36.08 -6.72 -1.08
C ALA A 134 35.82 -6.55 -2.58
N GLN A 135 34.61 -6.13 -2.94
CA GLN A 135 34.20 -5.87 -4.31
C GLN A 135 33.55 -4.48 -4.42
N GLN A 136 34.02 -3.65 -5.36
CA GLN A 136 33.35 -2.42 -5.76
C GLN A 136 32.18 -2.78 -6.67
N ILE A 137 31.01 -2.19 -6.41
CA ILE A 137 29.80 -2.45 -7.16
C ILE A 137 29.19 -1.12 -7.57
N ASN A 138 29.07 -0.95 -8.89
CA ASN A 138 28.37 0.16 -9.50
C ASN A 138 27.11 -0.40 -10.18
N LEU A 139 25.95 0.01 -9.72
CA LEU A 139 24.67 -0.45 -10.26
C LEU A 139 23.69 0.71 -10.38
N THR A 140 22.61 0.47 -11.12
CA THR A 140 21.48 1.40 -11.17
C THR A 140 20.34 0.84 -10.33
N THR A 141 19.75 1.69 -9.50
CA THR A 141 18.66 1.25 -8.63
C THR A 141 17.45 0.93 -9.48
N GLY A 142 16.85 -0.25 -9.28
CA GLY A 142 15.69 -0.71 -10.02
C GLY A 142 14.41 0.07 -9.68
N ALA A 143 13.30 -0.32 -10.30
CA ALA A 143 12.00 0.32 -10.05
C ALA A 143 11.62 0.27 -8.55
N ASP A 144 11.00 1.35 -8.08
CA ASP A 144 10.49 1.43 -6.71
C ASP A 144 9.38 0.40 -6.51
N LEU A 145 9.51 -0.41 -5.46
CA LEU A 145 8.55 -1.43 -5.09
C LEU A 145 7.68 -0.90 -3.93
N ALA A 146 6.37 -1.11 -4.03
CA ALA A 146 5.50 -0.91 -2.88
C ALA A 146 5.87 -1.92 -1.78
N PRO A 147 5.90 -1.52 -0.50
CA PRO A 147 6.07 -2.47 0.59
C PRO A 147 4.97 -3.53 0.48
N ALA A 148 5.38 -4.80 0.33
CA ALA A 148 4.49 -5.93 0.50
C ALA A 148 4.04 -5.92 1.96
N ALA A 149 2.92 -5.26 2.22
CA ALA A 149 2.38 -5.14 3.55
C ALA A 149 1.93 -6.54 3.96
N THR A 150 2.78 -7.25 4.69
CA THR A 150 2.42 -8.49 5.40
C THR A 150 1.53 -8.13 6.60
N VAL A 151 0.46 -7.39 6.35
CA VAL A 151 -0.63 -7.26 7.31
C VAL A 151 -1.18 -8.67 7.44
N SER A 152 -1.11 -9.24 8.64
CA SER A 152 -1.58 -10.60 8.84
C SER A 152 -3.01 -10.71 8.31
N LEU A 153 -3.25 -11.74 7.49
CA LEU A 153 -4.52 -11.95 6.79
C LEU A 153 -5.71 -11.90 7.77
N GLY A 154 -5.48 -12.32 9.03
CA GLY A 154 -6.44 -12.19 10.13
C GLY A 154 -6.77 -10.75 10.54
N LYS A 155 -5.81 -9.81 10.57
CA LYS A 155 -6.08 -8.39 10.82
C LYS A 155 -6.89 -7.77 9.69
N ILE A 156 -6.58 -8.11 8.44
CA ILE A 156 -7.33 -7.62 7.26
C ILE A 156 -8.78 -8.06 7.34
N VAL A 157 -9.02 -9.35 7.61
CA VAL A 157 -10.38 -9.91 7.76
C VAL A 157 -11.12 -9.24 8.92
N LEU A 158 -10.45 -9.06 10.07
CA LEU A 158 -11.06 -8.41 11.23
C LEU A 158 -11.47 -6.97 10.92
N PHE A 159 -10.58 -6.17 10.32
CA PHE A 159 -10.89 -4.78 9.95
C PHE A 159 -11.94 -4.67 8.85
N ALA A 160 -11.93 -5.57 7.85
CA ALA A 160 -12.96 -5.60 6.81
C ALA A 160 -14.33 -5.96 7.39
N LEU A 161 -14.39 -6.91 8.33
CA LEU A 161 -15.63 -7.28 9.01
C LEU A 161 -16.15 -6.13 9.89
N LEU A 162 -15.24 -5.48 10.63
CA LEU A 162 -15.57 -4.32 11.48
C LEU A 162 -16.02 -3.12 10.64
N GLY A 163 -15.38 -2.88 9.49
CA GLY A 163 -15.80 -1.88 8.51
C GLY A 163 -17.19 -2.15 7.94
N GLY A 164 -17.49 -3.41 7.59
CA GLY A 164 -18.83 -3.84 7.14
C GLY A 164 -19.91 -3.61 8.20
N LEU A 165 -19.56 -3.82 9.47
CA LEU A 165 -20.46 -3.55 10.59
C LEU A 165 -20.68 -2.04 10.79
N ILE A 166 -19.62 -1.23 10.70
CA ILE A 166 -19.70 0.23 10.80
C ILE A 166 -20.58 0.83 9.70
N LEU A 167 -20.55 0.28 8.48
CA LEU A 167 -21.41 0.73 7.38
C LEU A 167 -22.90 0.63 7.71
N ASN A 168 -23.31 -0.28 8.61
CA ASN A 168 -24.69 -0.37 9.08
C ASN A 168 -25.08 0.76 10.05
N LEU A 169 -24.10 1.38 10.75
CA LEU A 169 -24.33 2.50 11.68
C LEU A 169 -24.42 3.86 10.98
N MET A 170 -24.18 3.94 9.66
CA MET A 170 -24.31 5.21 8.95
C MET A 170 -25.77 5.67 8.86
N PRO A 171 -26.04 6.98 9.06
CA PRO A 171 -27.39 7.54 9.12
C PRO A 171 -28.22 7.35 7.84
N CYS A 172 -27.59 7.03 6.71
CA CYS A 172 -28.28 6.79 5.44
C CYS A 172 -28.82 5.36 5.27
N VAL A 173 -28.38 4.39 6.08
CA VAL A 173 -28.80 2.97 6.00
C VAL A 173 -29.90 2.64 7.02
N LEU A 174 -29.87 3.31 8.17
CA LEU A 174 -30.87 3.24 9.23
C LEU A 174 -32.35 3.42 8.77
N PRO A 175 -32.69 4.34 7.85
CA PRO A 175 -34.08 4.59 7.46
C PRO A 175 -34.68 3.43 6.67
N VAL A 176 -33.89 2.82 5.78
CA VAL A 176 -34.31 1.69 4.93
C VAL A 176 -34.49 0.42 5.77
N MET A 177 -33.57 0.18 6.72
CA MET A 177 -33.68 -0.90 7.71
C MET A 177 -34.96 -0.77 8.55
N GLY A 178 -35.24 0.42 9.08
CA GLY A 178 -36.43 0.67 9.91
C GLY A 178 -37.75 0.45 9.17
N MET A 179 -37.85 0.95 7.93
CA MET A 179 -39.07 0.79 7.12
C MET A 179 -39.36 -0.68 6.79
N LYS A 180 -38.34 -1.48 6.48
CA LYS A 180 -38.54 -2.91 6.17
C LYS A 180 -38.83 -3.74 7.42
N LEU A 181 -38.19 -3.44 8.56
CA LEU A 181 -38.49 -4.13 9.83
C LEU A 181 -39.95 -3.93 10.22
N SER A 182 -40.47 -2.69 10.13
CA SER A 182 -41.88 -2.40 10.40
C SER A 182 -42.83 -3.06 9.40
N ALA A 183 -42.48 -3.11 8.12
CA ALA A 183 -43.30 -3.80 7.11
C ALA A 183 -43.34 -5.33 7.30
N VAL A 184 -42.24 -5.95 7.71
CA VAL A 184 -42.16 -7.40 7.99
C VAL A 184 -42.88 -7.75 9.30
N LEU A 185 -42.77 -6.91 10.33
CA LEU A 185 -43.48 -7.10 11.61
C LEU A 185 -45.01 -6.95 11.46
N GLN A 186 -45.48 -6.13 10.50
CA GLN A 186 -46.90 -6.00 10.19
C GLN A 186 -47.43 -7.09 9.24
N ALA A 187 -46.57 -7.66 8.39
CA ALA A 187 -46.90 -8.79 7.52
C ALA A 187 -46.78 -10.13 8.27
N GLY A 188 -47.65 -10.34 9.26
CA GLY A 188 -47.81 -11.64 9.90
C GLY A 188 -48.11 -12.74 8.87
N SER A 189 -47.46 -13.90 9.05
CA SER A 189 -47.69 -15.17 8.34
C SER A 189 -46.81 -15.45 7.09
N ASP A 190 -45.53 -15.81 7.30
CA ASP A 190 -44.94 -17.11 6.92
C ASP A 190 -43.42 -17.12 7.19
N ARG A 191 -42.94 -17.90 8.17
CA ARG A 191 -41.52 -17.90 8.61
C ARG A 191 -40.55 -18.28 7.49
N GLY A 192 -41.00 -19.10 6.52
CA GLY A 192 -40.19 -19.51 5.37
C GLY A 192 -40.01 -18.40 4.33
N MET A 193 -41.06 -17.62 4.07
CA MET A 193 -41.03 -16.53 3.08
C MET A 193 -40.27 -15.30 3.61
N VAL A 194 -40.29 -15.08 4.93
CA VAL A 194 -39.42 -14.09 5.59
C VAL A 194 -37.95 -14.48 5.40
N ARG A 195 -37.54 -15.71 5.74
CA ARG A 195 -36.15 -16.16 5.54
C ARG A 195 -35.67 -16.03 4.10
N LEU A 196 -36.50 -16.40 3.12
CA LEU A 196 -36.16 -16.31 1.71
C LEU A 196 -35.99 -14.86 1.25
N ARG A 197 -36.79 -13.92 1.76
CA ARG A 197 -36.67 -12.48 1.46
C ARG A 197 -35.41 -11.86 2.08
N PHE A 198 -35.04 -12.26 3.30
CA PHE A 198 -33.80 -11.81 3.94
C PHE A 198 -32.56 -12.37 3.20
N LEU A 199 -32.58 -13.65 2.81
CA LEU A 199 -31.52 -14.26 1.99
C LEU A 199 -31.38 -13.61 0.61
N ALA A 200 -32.50 -13.27 -0.05
CA ALA A 200 -32.50 -12.57 -1.33
C ALA A 200 -31.89 -11.17 -1.24
N THR A 201 -32.12 -10.49 -0.11
CA THR A 201 -31.55 -9.17 0.16
C THR A 201 -30.03 -9.28 0.38
N SER A 202 -29.58 -10.25 1.20
CA SER A 202 -28.15 -10.52 1.40
C SER A 202 -27.45 -10.93 0.10
N ALA A 203 -28.11 -11.72 -0.75
CA ALA A 203 -27.60 -12.10 -2.07
C ALA A 203 -27.44 -10.89 -2.99
N GLY A 204 -28.39 -9.93 -2.97
CA GLY A 204 -28.30 -8.67 -3.72
C GLY A 204 -27.16 -7.75 -3.28
N ILE A 205 -26.86 -7.73 -1.98
CA ILE A 205 -25.71 -6.98 -1.43
C ILE A 205 -24.40 -7.64 -1.89
N LEU A 206 -24.27 -8.96 -1.71
CA LEU A 206 -23.08 -9.71 -2.12
C LEU A 206 -22.80 -9.61 -3.62
N THR A 207 -23.83 -9.70 -4.47
CA THR A 207 -23.68 -9.55 -5.93
C THR A 207 -23.28 -8.13 -6.32
N SER A 208 -23.80 -7.10 -5.64
CA SER A 208 -23.41 -5.71 -5.86
C SER A 208 -21.95 -5.45 -5.48
N PHE A 209 -21.50 -5.96 -4.32
CA PHE A 209 -20.08 -5.87 -3.91
C PHE A 209 -19.16 -6.68 -4.83
N ALA A 210 -19.61 -7.84 -5.32
CA ALA A 210 -18.85 -8.62 -6.31
C ALA A 210 -18.74 -7.89 -7.66
N LEU A 211 -19.81 -7.23 -8.12
CA LEU A 211 -19.79 -6.39 -9.33
C LEU A 211 -18.85 -5.19 -9.17
N LEU A 212 -18.84 -4.54 -8.00
CA LEU A 212 -17.91 -3.46 -7.69
C LEU A 212 -16.46 -3.95 -7.69
N ALA A 213 -16.17 -5.09 -7.06
CA ALA A 213 -14.85 -5.71 -7.07
C ALA A 213 -14.38 -6.05 -8.50
N LEU A 214 -15.28 -6.56 -9.34
CA LEU A 214 -15.00 -6.86 -10.74
C LEU A 214 -14.70 -5.58 -11.54
N MET A 215 -15.50 -4.52 -11.36
CA MET A 215 -15.25 -3.21 -11.98
C MET A 215 -13.87 -2.67 -11.58
N VAL A 216 -13.53 -2.68 -10.29
CA VAL A 216 -12.21 -2.23 -9.80
C VAL A 216 -11.07 -3.11 -10.34
N THR A 217 -11.29 -4.42 -10.46
CA THR A 217 -10.31 -5.35 -11.05
C THR A 217 -10.05 -4.99 -12.52
N ILE A 218 -11.09 -4.69 -13.31
CA ILE A 218 -10.95 -4.25 -14.70
C ILE A 218 -10.17 -2.93 -14.77
N LEU A 219 -10.50 -1.95 -13.92
CA LEU A 219 -9.79 -0.66 -13.86
C LEU A 219 -8.30 -0.82 -13.50
N LYS A 220 -7.98 -1.78 -12.63
CA LYS A 220 -6.61 -2.10 -12.25
C LYS A 220 -5.83 -2.71 -13.42
N LEU A 221 -6.46 -3.59 -14.19
CA LEU A 221 -5.87 -4.22 -15.38
C LEU A 221 -5.66 -3.23 -16.53
N THR A 222 -6.50 -2.20 -16.65
CA THR A 222 -6.36 -1.15 -17.69
C THR A 222 -5.41 -0.02 -17.30
N GLY A 223 -4.77 -0.07 -16.12
CA GLY A 223 -3.80 0.94 -15.69
C GLY A 223 -4.39 2.31 -15.35
N ALA A 224 -5.73 2.43 -15.31
CA ALA A 224 -6.44 3.67 -14.95
C ALA A 224 -6.53 3.89 -13.43
N SER A 225 -5.57 3.35 -12.67
CA SER A 225 -5.52 3.33 -11.20
C SER A 225 -5.46 4.73 -10.57
N LEU A 226 -5.09 5.75 -11.34
CA LEU A 226 -4.89 7.12 -10.87
C LEU A 226 -6.11 8.04 -11.06
N GLY A 227 -7.17 7.61 -11.78
CA GLY A 227 -8.28 8.48 -12.17
C GLY A 227 -9.50 8.49 -11.25
N TRP A 228 -9.71 7.44 -10.45
CA TRP A 228 -10.96 7.27 -9.68
C TRP A 228 -11.11 8.28 -8.53
N GLY A 229 -10.00 8.67 -7.89
CA GLY A 229 -10.00 9.67 -6.81
C GLY A 229 -10.15 11.11 -7.28
N ILE A 230 -9.86 11.41 -8.54
CA ILE A 230 -9.89 12.78 -9.09
C ILE A 230 -11.33 13.34 -9.14
N GLN A 231 -12.34 12.47 -9.23
CA GLN A 231 -13.75 12.89 -9.11
C GLN A 231 -14.08 13.48 -7.74
N PHE A 232 -13.45 12.99 -6.66
CA PHE A 232 -13.65 13.51 -5.30
C PHE A 232 -12.97 14.85 -5.05
N GLN A 233 -12.10 15.32 -5.95
CA GLN A 233 -11.57 16.68 -5.89
C GLN A 233 -12.47 17.70 -6.59
N ASN A 234 -13.42 17.26 -7.42
CA ASN A 234 -14.27 18.19 -8.17
C ASN A 234 -15.36 18.79 -7.24
N PRO A 235 -15.36 20.11 -6.98
CA PRO A 235 -16.32 20.75 -6.08
C PRO A 235 -17.77 20.58 -6.55
N TRP A 236 -18.00 20.37 -7.85
CA TRP A 236 -19.34 20.14 -8.40
C TRP A 236 -19.89 18.76 -8.05
N PHE A 237 -19.03 17.74 -8.02
CA PHE A 237 -19.42 16.39 -7.61
C PHE A 237 -19.74 16.33 -6.11
N ILE A 238 -18.91 16.97 -5.28
CA ILE A 238 -19.16 17.12 -3.84
C ILE A 238 -20.49 17.86 -3.61
N GLY A 239 -20.72 18.97 -4.33
CA GLY A 239 -21.96 19.74 -4.23
C GLY A 239 -23.21 18.91 -4.52
N LEU A 240 -23.17 18.07 -5.56
CA LEU A 240 -24.27 17.15 -5.88
C LEU A 240 -24.50 16.11 -4.77
N MET A 241 -23.43 15.55 -4.20
CA MET A 241 -23.53 14.57 -3.10
C MET A 241 -24.09 15.18 -1.81
N VAL A 242 -23.68 16.40 -1.47
CA VAL A 242 -24.22 17.16 -0.34
C VAL A 242 -25.70 17.45 -0.57
N ALA A 243 -26.11 17.88 -1.77
CA ALA A 243 -27.51 18.15 -2.10
C ALA A 243 -28.40 16.90 -1.96
N VAL A 244 -27.96 15.75 -2.47
CA VAL A 244 -28.69 14.48 -2.34
C VAL A 244 -28.81 14.04 -0.88
N THR A 245 -27.71 14.10 -0.12
CA THR A 245 -27.70 13.72 1.30
C THR A 245 -28.55 14.66 2.15
N PHE A 246 -28.52 15.96 1.85
CA PHE A 246 -29.33 16.98 2.50
C PHE A 246 -30.83 16.77 2.24
N LEU A 247 -31.21 16.44 1.01
CA LEU A 247 -32.59 16.09 0.64
C LEU A 247 -33.11 14.88 1.44
N PHE A 248 -32.27 13.85 1.59
CA PHE A 248 -32.60 12.67 2.41
C PHE A 248 -32.69 13.00 3.90
N SER A 249 -31.79 13.83 4.41
CA SER A 249 -31.83 14.26 5.82
C SER A 249 -33.11 15.05 6.12
N LEU A 250 -33.54 15.92 5.20
CA LEU A 250 -34.81 16.64 5.31
C LEU A 250 -36.03 15.72 5.30
N ASN A 251 -35.97 14.60 4.56
CA ASN A 251 -37.01 13.57 4.56
C ASN A 251 -37.11 12.89 5.95
N LEU A 252 -35.97 12.57 6.58
CA LEU A 252 -35.88 12.01 7.93
C LEU A 252 -36.40 12.97 9.02
N PHE A 253 -36.17 14.27 8.88
CA PHE A 253 -36.67 15.28 9.82
C PHE A 253 -38.19 15.50 9.72
N GLY A 254 -38.88 14.86 8.77
CA GLY A 254 -40.33 14.98 8.62
C GLY A 254 -40.81 16.37 8.18
N VAL A 255 -39.89 17.29 7.86
CA VAL A 255 -40.19 18.67 7.41
C VAL A 255 -40.70 18.68 5.97
N VAL A 256 -40.43 17.61 5.23
CA VAL A 256 -40.98 17.40 3.89
C VAL A 256 -41.77 16.10 3.89
N GLU A 257 -43.09 16.19 4.06
CA GLU A 257 -44.05 15.16 3.62
C GLU A 257 -44.12 15.12 2.08
N MET A 258 -42.99 15.32 1.40
CA MET A 258 -42.89 14.94 0.02
C MET A 258 -42.66 13.45 0.04
N LEU A 259 -43.77 12.74 -0.13
CA LEU A 259 -43.81 11.44 -0.76
C LEU A 259 -42.80 11.45 -1.93
N LEU A 260 -41.56 11.02 -1.68
CA LEU A 260 -40.88 10.14 -2.63
C LEU A 260 -41.96 9.11 -2.91
N PRO A 261 -42.59 9.15 -4.11
CA PRO A 261 -43.92 8.63 -4.28
C PRO A 261 -43.93 7.26 -3.65
N SER A 262 -44.72 7.13 -2.59
CA SER A 262 -45.11 5.82 -2.12
C SER A 262 -45.69 5.07 -3.31
N ALA A 263 -46.21 5.74 -4.33
CA ALA A 263 -46.53 5.15 -5.64
C ALA A 263 -45.34 4.70 -6.53
N ALA A 264 -44.06 4.91 -6.24
CA ALA A 264 -42.91 4.36 -7.00
C ALA A 264 -42.16 3.33 -6.18
N VAL A 265 -41.95 3.59 -4.89
CA VAL A 265 -41.39 2.61 -3.93
C VAL A 265 -42.43 1.52 -3.62
N SER A 266 -43.68 1.90 -3.37
CA SER A 266 -44.80 0.96 -3.20
C SER A 266 -45.34 0.44 -4.52
N ARG A 267 -45.25 1.13 -5.68
CA ARG A 267 -45.53 0.44 -6.98
C ARG A 267 -44.44 -0.51 -7.41
N MET A 268 -43.17 -0.36 -7.05
CA MET A 268 -42.22 -1.46 -7.24
C MET A 268 -42.39 -2.57 -6.18
N ALA A 269 -42.79 -2.22 -4.96
CA ALA A 269 -43.16 -3.21 -3.95
C ALA A 269 -44.49 -3.95 -4.25
N THR A 270 -45.38 -3.37 -5.07
CA THR A 270 -46.68 -3.97 -5.45
C THR A 270 -46.74 -4.45 -6.91
N ALA A 271 -45.93 -3.93 -7.84
CA ALA A 271 -45.79 -4.45 -9.21
C ALA A 271 -44.75 -5.58 -9.31
N GLY A 272 -43.85 -5.71 -8.33
CA GLY A 272 -43.05 -6.91 -8.07
C GLY A 272 -43.60 -7.67 -6.87
N GLY A 273 -44.89 -8.03 -6.91
CA GLY A 273 -45.63 -8.55 -5.76
C GLY A 273 -44.90 -9.65 -5.00
N ALA A 274 -44.87 -9.54 -3.67
CA ALA A 274 -44.56 -10.59 -2.68
C ALA A 274 -43.32 -11.50 -2.94
N GLY A 275 -42.45 -11.17 -3.90
CA GLY A 275 -41.51 -12.11 -4.53
C GLY A 275 -40.05 -11.73 -4.32
N VAL A 276 -39.20 -12.76 -4.38
CA VAL A 276 -37.74 -12.74 -4.19
C VAL A 276 -37.03 -11.65 -5.02
N ALA A 277 -37.55 -11.32 -6.21
CA ALA A 277 -37.00 -10.30 -7.09
C ALA A 277 -37.12 -8.86 -6.54
N GLY A 278 -38.19 -8.55 -5.79
CA GLY A 278 -38.35 -7.22 -5.16
C GLY A 278 -37.31 -6.98 -4.07
N SER A 279 -37.01 -8.02 -3.27
CA SER A 279 -35.98 -7.98 -2.23
C SER A 279 -34.56 -7.91 -2.79
N PHE A 280 -34.32 -8.40 -4.01
CA PHE A 280 -33.03 -8.27 -4.70
C PHE A 280 -32.79 -6.83 -5.18
N CYS A 281 -33.79 -6.23 -5.86
CA CYS A 281 -33.69 -4.84 -6.31
C CYS A 281 -33.54 -3.87 -5.13
N GLU A 282 -34.21 -4.14 -4.01
CA GLU A 282 -34.05 -3.35 -2.78
C GLU A 282 -32.60 -3.36 -2.27
N GLY A 283 -31.92 -4.51 -2.30
CA GLY A 283 -30.50 -4.62 -1.93
C GLY A 283 -29.58 -3.81 -2.85
N VAL A 284 -29.87 -3.78 -4.15
CA VAL A 284 -29.14 -2.96 -5.14
C VAL A 284 -29.34 -1.47 -4.87
N PHE A 285 -30.58 -1.03 -4.63
CA PHE A 285 -30.88 0.36 -4.30
C PHE A 285 -30.28 0.79 -2.95
N ALA A 286 -30.31 -0.08 -1.94
CA ALA A 286 -29.67 0.18 -0.66
C ALA A 286 -28.15 0.38 -0.83
N THR A 287 -27.51 -0.42 -1.68
CA THR A 287 -26.09 -0.27 -2.00
C THR A 287 -25.82 1.03 -2.75
N LEU A 288 -26.66 1.38 -3.74
CA LEU A 288 -26.54 2.61 -4.53
C LEU A 288 -26.68 3.87 -3.66
N LEU A 289 -27.63 3.86 -2.70
CA LEU A 289 -27.88 4.95 -1.77
C LEU A 289 -26.85 5.00 -0.62
N ALA A 290 -26.26 3.87 -0.25
CA ALA A 290 -25.17 3.83 0.73
C ALA A 290 -23.83 4.32 0.14
N THR A 291 -23.62 4.14 -1.17
CA THR A 291 -22.40 4.56 -1.87
C THR A 291 -22.00 6.03 -1.62
N PRO A 292 -22.90 7.04 -1.68
CA PRO A 292 -22.53 8.44 -1.46
C PRO A 292 -22.12 8.75 -0.02
N CYS A 293 -22.78 8.16 0.99
CA CYS A 293 -22.46 8.41 2.39
C CYS A 293 -21.21 7.64 2.84
N SER A 294 -20.98 6.45 2.28
CA SER A 294 -19.83 5.59 2.59
C SER A 294 -18.61 5.82 1.70
N ALA A 295 -18.72 6.71 0.70
CA ALA A 295 -17.65 7.08 -0.23
C ALA A 295 -16.27 7.29 0.42
N PRO A 296 -16.10 8.02 1.55
CA PRO A 296 -14.78 8.18 2.18
C PRO A 296 -14.22 6.88 2.78
N PHE A 297 -15.08 6.03 3.36
CA PHE A 297 -14.65 4.74 3.92
C PHE A 297 -14.39 3.70 2.84
N LEU A 298 -15.28 3.62 1.84
CA LEU A 298 -15.11 2.71 0.71
C LEU A 298 -13.92 3.16 -0.17
N GLY A 299 -13.70 4.46 -0.33
CA GLY A 299 -12.60 5.02 -1.11
C GLY A 299 -11.22 4.70 -0.55
N THR A 300 -11.06 4.76 0.78
CA THR A 300 -9.80 4.35 1.44
C THR A 300 -9.57 2.84 1.34
N ALA A 301 -10.63 2.03 1.50
CA ALA A 301 -10.56 0.58 1.31
C ALA A 301 -10.20 0.19 -0.13
N VAL A 302 -10.79 0.86 -1.13
CA VAL A 302 -10.48 0.67 -2.56
C VAL A 302 -9.05 1.10 -2.88
N ALA A 303 -8.59 2.22 -2.35
CA ALA A 303 -7.21 2.70 -2.55
C ALA A 303 -6.19 1.70 -2.00
N PHE A 304 -6.46 1.13 -0.83
CA PHE A 304 -5.66 0.05 -0.26
C PHE A 304 -5.72 -1.24 -1.12
N ALA A 305 -6.91 -1.63 -1.57
CA ALA A 305 -7.10 -2.82 -2.41
C ALA A 305 -6.44 -2.69 -3.80
N LEU A 306 -6.33 -1.48 -4.34
CA LEU A 306 -5.59 -1.20 -5.57
C LEU A 306 -4.09 -1.45 -5.39
N ALA A 307 -3.53 -1.20 -4.20
CA ALA A 307 -2.13 -1.49 -3.88
C ALA A 307 -1.86 -2.98 -3.57
N ALA A 308 -2.86 -3.74 -3.10
CA ALA A 308 -2.75 -5.16 -2.72
C ALA A 308 -2.80 -6.14 -3.91
N PRO A 309 -2.32 -7.40 -3.82
CA PRO A 309 -2.47 -8.41 -4.88
C PRO A 309 -3.94 -8.74 -5.19
N LEU A 310 -4.22 -9.25 -6.41
CA LEU A 310 -5.60 -9.50 -6.88
C LEU A 310 -6.41 -10.41 -5.94
N GLN A 311 -5.77 -11.42 -5.32
CA GLN A 311 -6.46 -12.30 -4.36
C GLN A 311 -6.94 -11.54 -3.11
N GLU A 312 -6.14 -10.61 -2.58
CA GLU A 312 -6.50 -9.85 -1.38
C GLU A 312 -7.64 -8.86 -1.64
N LEU A 313 -7.68 -8.25 -2.83
CA LEU A 313 -8.78 -7.39 -3.25
C LEU A 313 -10.12 -8.13 -3.17
N TRP A 314 -10.22 -9.29 -3.79
CA TRP A 314 -11.46 -10.10 -3.78
C TRP A 314 -11.86 -10.51 -2.37
N LEU A 315 -10.87 -10.86 -1.53
CA LEU A 315 -11.09 -11.26 -0.16
C LEU A 315 -11.63 -10.10 0.70
N ILE A 316 -11.07 -8.90 0.57
CA ILE A 316 -11.54 -7.70 1.28
C ILE A 316 -12.98 -7.37 0.89
N PHE A 317 -13.30 -7.33 -0.40
CA PHE A 317 -14.66 -7.00 -0.88
C PHE A 317 -15.70 -8.02 -0.44
N LEU A 318 -15.37 -9.32 -0.47
CA LEU A 318 -16.27 -10.37 0.01
C LEU A 318 -16.48 -10.30 1.52
N VAL A 319 -15.43 -10.08 2.31
CA VAL A 319 -15.53 -9.98 3.77
C VAL A 319 -16.28 -8.71 4.19
N LEU A 320 -16.07 -7.59 3.49
CA LEU A 320 -16.80 -6.34 3.72
C LEU A 320 -18.30 -6.49 3.41
N GLY A 321 -18.63 -7.12 2.27
CA GLY A 321 -20.01 -7.45 1.91
C GLY A 321 -20.66 -8.44 2.88
N LEU A 322 -19.90 -9.43 3.37
CA LEU A 322 -20.33 -10.36 4.41
C LEU A 322 -20.61 -9.64 5.74
N GLY A 323 -19.75 -8.69 6.14
CA GLY A 323 -19.94 -7.87 7.33
C GLY A 323 -21.18 -6.99 7.24
N MET A 324 -21.45 -6.41 6.06
CA MET A 324 -22.69 -5.65 5.81
C MET A 324 -23.93 -6.55 5.84
N ALA A 325 -23.84 -7.78 5.32
CA ALA A 325 -24.93 -8.75 5.30
C ALA A 325 -25.14 -9.48 6.64
N ALA A 326 -24.20 -9.39 7.58
CA ALA A 326 -24.24 -10.12 8.85
C ALA A 326 -25.50 -9.85 9.70
N PRO A 327 -25.99 -8.60 9.86
CA PRO A 327 -27.23 -8.33 10.60
C PRO A 327 -28.46 -8.99 9.95
N TRP A 328 -28.52 -8.99 8.61
CA TRP A 328 -29.59 -9.62 7.84
C TRP A 328 -29.57 -11.14 7.96
N LEU A 329 -28.37 -11.74 7.94
CA LEU A 329 -28.19 -13.17 8.16
C LEU A 329 -28.57 -13.57 9.58
N PHE A 330 -28.23 -12.75 10.58
CA PHE A 330 -28.55 -12.99 11.98
C PHE A 330 -30.06 -12.97 12.24
N VAL A 331 -30.77 -11.99 11.68
CA VAL A 331 -32.24 -11.90 11.74
C VAL A 331 -32.92 -13.04 10.95
N ALA A 332 -32.32 -13.53 9.86
CA ALA A 332 -32.85 -14.69 9.14
C ALA A 332 -32.68 -16.01 9.92
N LEU A 333 -31.58 -16.15 10.68
CA LEU A 333 -31.27 -17.32 11.51
C LEU A 333 -32.15 -17.39 12.77
N PHE A 334 -32.42 -16.24 13.40
CA PHE A 334 -33.31 -16.09 14.56
C PHE A 334 -34.55 -15.24 14.19
N PRO A 335 -35.55 -15.81 13.47
CA PRO A 335 -36.77 -15.11 13.08
C PRO A 335 -37.73 -14.85 14.25
#